data_AF-A0A376W1M6-F1
#
_entry.id   AF-A0A376W1M6-F1
#
_cell.length_a   1.000
_cell.length_b   1.000
_cell.length_c   1.000
_cell.angle_alpha   90.00
_cell.angle_beta   90.00
_cell.angle_gamma   90.00
#
_symmetry.space_group_name_H-M   'P 1'
#
loop_
_entity.id
_entity.type
_entity.pdbx_description
1 polymer ?
#
loop_
_entity_poly.entity_id
_entity_poly.type
_entity_poly.pdbx_seq_one_letter_code
_entity_poly.pdbx_strand_id
1 'polypeptide(L)'
;MRRSDADNRAIGGTLNLNSLWSKLGTFSISYNDDRRYNSHYYTADYYQSVYSGTFGSLGLRAGIQRYNNGDSSANTGKYIALDLSLPLGNWFSAGMTHQNGYTMANLSARKQFDEGIIRTVGANLSRAISGDTGDDKTLSGGAYAQFDARYASGTLNVNSAADGYINTNLTANGSVGWQGKNIAAAGGPMATLG
;
A
#
# COMPACT_ATOMS: atom_id res chain seq x y z
N MET A 1 4.38 -6.20 43.50
CA MET A 1 3.33 -6.37 42.46
C MET A 1 3.63 -5.38 41.34
N ARG A 2 3.92 -5.86 40.12
CA ARG A 2 4.22 -5.02 38.94
C ARG A 2 2.91 -4.61 38.26
N ARG A 3 2.63 -3.33 38.13
CA ARG A 3 1.60 -2.80 37.20
C ARG A 3 2.33 -2.37 35.92
N SER A 4 2.01 -3.02 34.81
CA SER A 4 2.41 -2.58 33.48
C SER A 4 1.44 -1.48 33.04
N ASP A 5 1.80 -0.22 33.27
CA ASP A 5 1.06 0.92 32.72
C ASP A 5 1.48 1.11 31.25
N ALA A 6 0.84 0.36 30.36
CA ALA A 6 0.89 0.64 28.93
C ALA A 6 -0.05 1.83 28.65
N ASP A 7 0.51 3.05 28.67
CA ASP A 7 -0.21 4.33 28.48
C ASP A 7 -0.64 4.59 27.02
N ASN A 8 -1.18 3.58 26.36
CA ASN A 8 -1.72 3.71 25.00
C ASN A 8 -3.08 3.02 24.92
N ARG A 9 -4.15 3.77 24.62
CA ARG A 9 -5.51 3.22 24.46
C ARG A 9 -5.95 3.35 23.01
N ALA A 10 -5.94 2.22 22.30
CA ALA A 10 -6.55 2.11 20.98
C ALA A 10 -7.94 1.46 21.10
N ILE A 11 -8.97 2.11 20.55
CA ILE A 11 -10.32 1.57 20.40
C ILE A 11 -10.69 1.70 18.93
N GLY A 12 -10.88 0.57 18.27
CA GLY A 12 -11.32 0.52 16.87
C GLY A 12 -12.48 -0.43 16.68
N GLY A 13 -13.34 -0.12 15.72
CA GLY A 13 -14.48 -0.95 15.33
C GLY A 13 -14.71 -0.87 13.84
N THR A 14 -15.05 -2.00 13.24
CA THR A 14 -15.38 -2.08 11.81
C THR A 14 -16.81 -2.61 11.67
N LEU A 15 -17.64 -1.86 10.97
CA LEU A 15 -19.02 -2.20 10.65
C LEU A 15 -19.11 -2.54 9.16
N ASN A 16 -19.43 -3.79 8.86
CA ASN A 16 -19.71 -4.21 7.50
C ASN A 16 -21.18 -4.00 7.17
N LEU A 17 -21.49 -2.92 6.44
CA LEU A 17 -22.87 -2.57 6.08
C LEU A 17 -23.36 -3.35 4.85
N ASN A 18 -22.48 -4.08 4.14
CA ASN A 18 -22.90 -4.99 3.05
C ASN A 18 -23.91 -6.04 3.54
N SER A 19 -23.81 -6.44 4.81
CA SER A 19 -24.73 -7.40 5.43
C SER A 19 -26.15 -6.85 5.62
N LEU A 20 -26.31 -5.52 5.68
CA LEU A 20 -27.59 -4.84 5.83
C LEU A 20 -28.17 -4.47 4.46
N TRP A 21 -27.31 -4.00 3.56
CA TRP A 21 -27.67 -3.75 2.17
C TRP A 21 -26.44 -3.93 1.28
N SER A 22 -26.56 -4.78 0.25
CA SER A 22 -25.45 -5.15 -0.64
C SER A 22 -24.83 -4.00 -1.43
N LYS A 23 -25.44 -2.81 -1.39
CA LYS A 23 -24.90 -1.59 -1.99
C LYS A 23 -24.08 -0.74 -1.02
N LEU A 24 -24.10 -1.05 0.29
CA LEU A 24 -23.38 -0.29 1.31
C LEU A 24 -22.00 -0.88 1.58
N GLY A 25 -21.02 -0.02 1.80
CA GLY A 25 -19.64 -0.39 2.02
C GLY A 25 -19.31 -0.90 3.44
N THR A 26 -18.02 -0.97 3.72
CA THR A 26 -17.47 -1.19 5.06
C THR A 26 -17.08 0.16 5.65
N PHE A 27 -17.53 0.43 6.87
CA PHE A 27 -17.12 1.59 7.65
C PHE A 27 -16.22 1.15 8.79
N SER A 28 -15.03 1.73 8.90
CA SER A 28 -14.08 1.47 9.97
C SER A 28 -13.77 2.76 10.70
N ILE A 29 -13.80 2.72 12.02
CA ILE A 29 -13.37 3.82 12.87
C ILE A 29 -12.29 3.30 13.82
N SER A 30 -11.21 4.05 13.97
CA SER A 30 -10.16 3.79 14.92
C SER A 30 -9.83 5.06 15.68
N TYR A 31 -9.75 4.94 16.99
CA TYR A 31 -9.33 5.98 17.90
C TYR A 31 -8.11 5.49 18.66
N ASN A 32 -7.04 6.28 18.67
CA ASN A 32 -5.86 5.99 19.46
C ASN A 32 -5.50 7.18 20.33
N ASP A 33 -5.36 6.93 21.63
CA ASP A 33 -5.07 7.90 22.67
C ASP A 33 -3.73 7.56 23.33
N ASP A 34 -2.69 8.31 22.96
CA ASP A 34 -1.37 8.23 23.60
C ASP A 34 -1.26 9.33 24.66
N ARG A 35 -1.42 8.93 25.93
CA ARG A 35 -1.38 9.86 27.08
C ARG A 35 0.03 10.33 27.39
N ARG A 36 1.08 9.67 26.89
CA ARG A 36 2.47 10.04 27.18
C ARG A 36 2.92 11.28 26.41
N TYR A 37 2.29 11.54 25.27
CA TYR A 37 2.58 12.71 24.40
C TYR A 37 1.37 13.63 24.18
N ASN A 38 0.24 13.39 24.86
CA ASN A 38 -1.02 14.12 24.69
C ASN A 38 -1.47 14.16 23.21
N SER A 39 -1.29 13.03 22.51
CA SER A 39 -1.59 12.89 21.09
C SER A 39 -2.83 12.04 20.88
N HIS A 40 -3.83 12.61 20.20
CA HIS A 40 -5.06 11.92 19.85
C HIS A 40 -5.13 11.68 18.34
N TYR A 41 -5.27 10.42 17.95
CA TYR A 41 -5.40 9.99 16.57
C TYR A 41 -6.82 9.49 16.32
N TYR A 42 -7.51 10.11 15.37
CA TYR A 42 -8.83 9.66 14.93
C TYR A 42 -8.76 9.31 13.46
N THR A 43 -9.06 8.07 13.08
CA THR A 43 -9.26 7.67 11.69
C THR A 43 -10.68 7.14 11.52
N ALA A 44 -11.35 7.61 10.47
CA ALA A 44 -12.62 7.08 10.02
C ALA A 44 -12.49 6.83 8.53
N ASP A 45 -12.66 5.58 8.11
CA ASP A 45 -12.47 5.11 6.75
C ASP A 45 -13.74 4.42 6.27
N TYR A 46 -14.27 4.86 5.15
CA TYR A 46 -15.38 4.26 4.45
C TYR A 46 -14.90 3.71 3.11
N TYR A 47 -15.18 2.44 2.84
CA TYR A 47 -14.84 1.78 1.59
C TYR A 47 -16.07 1.11 1.00
N GLN A 48 -16.35 1.36 -0.28
CA GLN A 48 -17.48 0.78 -1.00
C GLN A 48 -17.02 0.24 -2.35
N SER A 49 -17.34 -1.03 -2.63
CA SER A 49 -17.23 -1.57 -3.98
C SER A 49 -18.44 -1.08 -4.79
N VAL A 50 -18.18 -0.26 -5.80
CA VAL A 50 -19.22 0.30 -6.69
C VAL A 50 -19.56 -0.71 -7.78
N TYR A 51 -18.55 -1.40 -8.29
CA TYR A 51 -18.70 -2.45 -9.31
C TYR A 51 -17.65 -3.54 -9.09
N SER A 52 -18.04 -4.79 -9.29
CA SER A 52 -17.13 -5.93 -9.31
C SER A 52 -17.68 -6.96 -10.27
N GLY A 53 -16.94 -7.24 -11.34
CA GLY A 53 -17.32 -8.19 -12.37
C GLY A 53 -16.11 -8.78 -13.08
N THR A 54 -16.36 -9.67 -14.05
CA THR A 54 -15.31 -10.38 -14.80
C THR A 54 -14.35 -9.44 -15.54
N PHE A 55 -14.84 -8.25 -15.92
CA PHE A 55 -14.05 -7.26 -16.66
C PHE A 55 -13.29 -6.28 -15.75
N GLY A 56 -13.51 -6.33 -14.43
CA GLY A 56 -12.82 -5.47 -13.49
C GLY A 56 -13.63 -5.09 -12.26
N SER A 57 -13.03 -4.23 -11.45
CA SER A 57 -13.60 -3.72 -10.20
C SER A 57 -13.41 -2.21 -10.10
N LEU A 58 -14.38 -1.55 -9.48
CA LEU A 58 -14.36 -0.13 -9.16
C LEU A 58 -14.64 0.02 -7.65
N GLY A 59 -13.67 0.57 -6.94
CA GLY A 59 -13.76 0.93 -5.53
C GLY A 59 -13.85 2.44 -5.34
N LEU A 60 -14.61 2.84 -4.33
CA LEU A 60 -14.59 4.18 -3.76
C LEU A 60 -14.16 4.06 -2.31
N ARG A 61 -13.17 4.87 -1.91
CA ARG A 61 -12.74 5.00 -0.52
C ARG A 61 -12.81 6.46 -0.12
N ALA A 62 -13.29 6.75 1.06
CA ALA A 62 -13.21 8.09 1.65
C ALA A 62 -12.80 7.93 3.10
N GLY A 63 -11.90 8.77 3.57
CA GLY A 63 -11.48 8.72 4.96
C GLY A 63 -11.12 10.09 5.51
N ILE A 64 -11.18 10.18 6.82
CA ILE A 64 -10.76 11.35 7.57
C ILE A 64 -9.77 10.86 8.61
N GLN A 65 -8.61 11.48 8.64
CA GLN A 65 -7.58 11.26 9.62
C GLN A 65 -7.22 12.58 10.30
N ARG A 66 -7.46 12.66 11.61
CA ARG A 66 -7.11 13.83 12.40
C ARG A 66 -5.89 13.53 13.25
N TYR A 67 -4.89 14.41 13.11
CA TYR A 67 -3.69 14.43 13.94
C TYR A 67 -3.76 15.62 14.89
N ASN A 68 -3.66 15.35 16.19
CA ASN A 68 -3.61 16.38 17.21
C ASN A 68 -2.36 16.15 18.07
N ASN A 69 -1.27 16.88 17.79
CA ASN A 69 -0.09 16.93 18.65
C ASN A 69 -0.18 18.21 19.48
N GLY A 70 0.01 18.09 20.80
CA GLY A 70 -0.42 19.04 21.84
C GLY A 70 -0.08 20.53 21.72
N ASP A 71 0.72 20.98 20.75
CA ASP A 71 1.14 22.39 20.61
C ASP A 71 0.97 23.00 19.19
N SER A 72 0.43 22.26 18.22
CA SER A 72 0.27 22.75 16.84
C SER A 72 -1.14 22.56 16.30
N SER A 73 -1.59 23.49 15.45
CA SER A 73 -2.90 23.52 14.81
C SER A 73 -3.34 22.14 14.30
N ALA A 74 -4.50 21.68 14.79
CA ALA A 74 -5.05 20.37 14.48
C ALA A 74 -5.22 20.18 12.97
N ASN A 75 -4.36 19.37 12.34
CA ASN A 75 -4.45 19.11 10.91
C ASN A 75 -5.42 17.94 10.68
N THR A 76 -6.61 18.24 10.15
CA THR A 76 -7.60 17.23 9.78
C THR A 76 -7.40 16.88 8.32
N GLY A 77 -6.72 15.76 8.08
CA GLY A 77 -6.58 15.16 6.76
C GLY A 77 -7.90 14.56 6.31
N LYS A 78 -8.46 15.02 5.19
CA LYS A 78 -9.59 14.34 4.54
C LYS A 78 -9.10 13.79 3.21
N TYR A 79 -9.47 12.56 2.88
CA TYR A 79 -9.15 12.00 1.59
C TYR A 79 -10.34 11.29 0.93
N ILE A 80 -10.45 11.41 -0.39
CA ILE A 80 -11.37 10.63 -1.22
C ILE A 80 -10.54 9.98 -2.32
N ALA A 81 -10.64 8.67 -2.45
CA ALA A 81 -9.97 7.86 -3.44
C ALA A 81 -10.99 7.11 -4.31
N LEU A 82 -10.80 7.15 -5.63
CA LEU A 82 -11.46 6.25 -6.57
C LEU A 82 -10.41 5.29 -7.11
N ASP A 83 -10.70 4.00 -7.16
CA ASP A 83 -9.80 2.97 -7.70
C ASP A 83 -10.51 2.09 -8.73
N LEU A 84 -10.03 2.12 -9.98
CA LEU A 84 -10.44 1.24 -11.06
C LEU A 84 -9.35 0.18 -11.26
N SER A 85 -9.74 -1.07 -11.41
CA SER A 85 -8.84 -2.22 -11.54
C SER A 85 -9.37 -3.17 -12.61
N LEU A 86 -8.57 -3.42 -13.66
CA LEU A 86 -8.93 -4.21 -14.84
C LEU A 86 -7.94 -5.38 -15.02
N PRO A 87 -8.40 -6.64 -14.96
CA PRO A 87 -7.57 -7.82 -15.19
C PRO A 87 -7.59 -8.24 -16.67
N LEU A 88 -6.95 -7.48 -17.56
CA LEU A 88 -6.96 -7.70 -19.02
C LEU A 88 -5.82 -8.63 -19.48
N GLY A 89 -5.53 -9.69 -18.71
CA GLY A 89 -4.32 -10.51 -18.84
C GLY A 89 -3.06 -9.86 -18.26
N ASN A 90 -3.00 -8.53 -18.25
CA ASN A 90 -2.12 -7.73 -17.39
C ASN A 90 -3.01 -6.95 -16.41
N TRP A 91 -2.52 -6.71 -15.18
CA TRP A 91 -3.26 -5.88 -14.25
C TRP A 91 -3.06 -4.41 -14.61
N PHE A 92 -4.14 -3.70 -14.87
CA PHE A 92 -4.12 -2.25 -14.95
C PHE A 92 -4.96 -1.68 -13.81
N SER A 93 -4.47 -0.62 -13.18
CA SER A 93 -5.27 0.15 -12.23
C SER A 93 -5.05 1.65 -12.39
N ALA A 94 -6.11 2.40 -12.20
CA ALA A 94 -6.12 3.84 -12.22
C ALA A 94 -6.90 4.33 -11.02
N GLY A 95 -6.43 5.36 -10.37
CA GLY A 95 -7.15 5.95 -9.26
C GLY A 95 -6.82 7.41 -9.04
N MET A 96 -7.67 8.10 -8.31
CA MET A 96 -7.47 9.50 -7.99
C MET A 96 -7.70 9.67 -6.51
N THR A 97 -6.79 10.37 -5.84
CA THR A 97 -6.89 10.69 -4.41
C THR A 97 -6.89 12.20 -4.23
N HIS A 98 -7.96 12.76 -3.69
CA HIS A 98 -7.99 14.16 -3.27
C HIS A 98 -7.72 14.23 -1.77
N GLN A 99 -6.64 14.90 -1.35
CA GLN A 99 -6.29 15.09 0.04
C GLN A 99 -5.87 16.55 0.28
N ASN A 100 -6.39 17.18 1.33
CA ASN A 100 -5.96 18.51 1.79
C ASN A 100 -5.82 19.59 0.70
N GLY A 101 -6.74 19.59 -0.27
CA GLY A 101 -6.79 20.61 -1.34
C GLY A 101 -5.97 20.26 -2.59
N TYR A 102 -5.20 19.17 -2.60
CA TYR A 102 -4.52 18.67 -3.80
C TYR A 102 -5.13 17.33 -4.25
N THR A 103 -5.18 17.13 -5.57
CA THR A 103 -5.66 15.89 -6.19
C THR A 103 -4.50 15.21 -6.90
N MET A 104 -4.24 13.96 -6.53
CA MET A 104 -3.26 13.10 -7.18
C MET A 104 -3.97 12.07 -8.04
N ALA A 105 -3.61 11.97 -9.31
CA ALA A 105 -3.97 10.86 -10.17
C ALA A 105 -2.85 9.81 -10.11
N ASN A 106 -3.20 8.56 -9.84
CA ASN A 106 -2.31 7.41 -9.76
C ASN A 106 -2.68 6.43 -10.87
N LEU A 107 -1.70 5.97 -11.64
CA LEU A 107 -1.85 4.94 -12.66
C LEU A 107 -0.84 3.86 -12.35
N SER A 108 -1.21 2.59 -12.45
CA SER A 108 -0.26 1.50 -12.36
C SER A 108 -0.64 0.36 -13.29
N ALA A 109 0.38 -0.31 -13.78
CA ALA A 109 0.24 -1.50 -14.60
C ALA A 109 1.21 -2.55 -14.10
N ARG A 110 0.78 -3.81 -14.04
CA ARG A 110 1.66 -4.95 -13.78
C ARG A 110 1.39 -6.06 -14.77
N LYS A 111 2.45 -6.76 -15.15
CA LYS A 111 2.40 -7.97 -15.95
C LYS A 111 3.08 -9.09 -15.18
N GLN A 112 2.38 -10.21 -15.07
CA GLN A 112 2.91 -11.45 -14.53
C GLN A 112 3.29 -12.37 -15.69
N PHE A 113 4.42 -13.05 -15.57
CA PHE A 113 4.93 -14.00 -16.54
C PHE A 113 4.92 -15.40 -15.91
N ASP A 114 4.41 -16.37 -16.66
CA ASP A 114 4.36 -17.75 -16.21
C ASP A 114 5.68 -18.50 -16.43
N GLU A 115 6.52 -18.01 -17.36
CA GLU A 115 7.80 -18.59 -17.73
C GLU A 115 8.94 -17.58 -17.60
N GLY A 116 10.14 -18.08 -17.28
CA GLY A 116 11.36 -17.28 -17.16
C GLY A 116 11.73 -16.88 -15.73
N ILE A 117 12.92 -16.29 -15.59
CA ILE A 117 13.47 -15.82 -14.31
C ILE A 117 12.69 -14.62 -13.79
N ILE A 118 12.20 -13.74 -14.67
CA ILE A 118 11.38 -12.60 -14.26
C ILE A 118 9.94 -13.08 -14.13
N ARG A 119 9.37 -12.96 -12.94
CA ARG A 119 8.00 -13.41 -12.62
C ARG A 119 6.99 -12.29 -12.77
N THR A 120 7.36 -11.08 -12.40
CA THR A 120 6.46 -9.92 -12.43
C THR A 120 7.23 -8.68 -12.79
N VAL A 121 6.65 -7.83 -13.62
CA VAL A 121 7.09 -6.44 -13.79
C VAL A 121 5.91 -5.53 -13.54
N GLY A 122 6.14 -4.42 -12.85
CA GLY A 122 5.12 -3.42 -12.61
C GLY A 122 5.70 -2.02 -12.71
N ALA A 123 4.84 -1.07 -13.03
CA ALA A 123 5.15 0.34 -13.00
C ALA A 123 3.95 1.12 -12.46
N ASN A 124 4.23 2.19 -11.75
CA ASN A 124 3.25 3.13 -11.23
C ASN A 124 3.68 4.57 -11.53
N LEU A 125 2.71 5.45 -11.72
CA LEU A 125 2.90 6.86 -11.99
C LEU A 125 1.86 7.62 -11.19
N SER A 126 2.29 8.68 -10.51
CA SER A 126 1.42 9.52 -9.70
C SER A 126 1.67 10.97 -10.02
N ARG A 127 0.64 11.70 -10.45
CA ARG A 127 0.74 13.10 -10.83
C ARG A 127 -0.27 13.95 -10.07
N ALA A 128 0.16 15.08 -9.52
CA ALA A 128 -0.79 16.08 -9.04
C ALA A 128 -1.49 16.75 -10.24
N ILE A 129 -2.82 16.68 -10.26
CA ILE A 129 -3.67 17.16 -11.36
C ILE A 129 -4.47 18.41 -10.99
N SER A 130 -4.60 18.71 -9.70
CA SER A 130 -5.20 19.96 -9.21
C SER A 130 -4.76 20.25 -7.78
N GLY A 131 -4.91 21.51 -7.36
CA GLY A 131 -4.38 22.04 -6.10
C GLY A 131 -3.32 23.10 -6.37
N ASP A 132 -2.97 23.89 -5.35
CA ASP A 132 -1.86 24.84 -5.42
C ASP A 132 -0.55 24.05 -5.43
N THR A 133 -0.11 23.64 -6.61
CA THR A 133 1.09 22.81 -6.80
C THR A 133 2.37 23.62 -6.99
N GLY A 134 2.30 24.96 -6.89
CA GLY A 134 3.43 25.84 -7.17
C GLY A 134 4.10 25.56 -8.53
N ASP A 135 5.39 25.90 -8.62
CA ASP A 135 6.28 25.59 -9.76
C ASP A 135 6.91 24.17 -9.65
N ASP A 136 6.40 23.33 -8.75
CA ASP A 136 7.04 22.07 -8.39
C ASP A 136 6.68 20.93 -9.34
N LYS A 137 7.67 20.06 -9.58
CA LYS A 137 7.54 18.85 -10.40
C LYS A 137 6.47 17.94 -9.78
N THR A 138 5.27 17.92 -10.34
CA THR A 138 4.13 17.18 -9.75
C THR A 138 4.08 15.69 -10.08
N LEU A 139 5.06 15.16 -10.83
CA LEU A 139 5.06 13.79 -11.34
C LEU A 139 6.07 12.93 -10.58
N SER A 140 5.58 11.86 -9.99
CA SER A 140 6.38 10.78 -9.39
C SER A 140 6.03 9.46 -10.05
N GLY A 141 6.88 8.47 -9.90
CA GLY A 141 6.65 7.17 -10.51
C GLY A 141 7.59 6.12 -9.97
N GLY A 142 7.28 4.86 -10.21
CA GLY A 142 8.11 3.75 -9.84
C GLY A 142 7.95 2.60 -10.80
N ALA A 143 8.92 1.71 -10.76
CA ALA A 143 8.89 0.44 -11.42
C ALA A 143 9.48 -0.61 -10.50
N TYR A 144 8.96 -1.82 -10.59
CA TYR A 144 9.52 -2.95 -9.88
C TYR A 144 9.55 -4.18 -10.77
N ALA A 145 10.50 -5.06 -10.50
CA ALA A 145 10.63 -6.35 -11.12
C ALA A 145 10.85 -7.41 -10.04
N GLN A 146 10.03 -8.45 -10.05
CA GLN A 146 10.21 -9.64 -9.25
C GLN A 146 10.88 -10.71 -10.10
N PHE A 147 11.91 -11.34 -9.55
CA PHE A 147 12.60 -12.44 -10.19
C PHE A 147 12.65 -13.65 -9.27
N ASP A 148 12.63 -14.82 -9.87
CA ASP A 148 12.80 -16.10 -9.23
C ASP A 148 13.82 -16.89 -10.05
N ALA A 149 15.05 -16.90 -9.57
CA ALA A 149 16.14 -17.68 -10.14
C ALA A 149 16.37 -18.94 -9.29
N ARG A 150 17.01 -19.93 -9.91
CA ARG A 150 17.28 -21.24 -9.31
C ARG A 150 17.83 -21.20 -7.88
N TYR A 151 18.65 -20.20 -7.58
CA TYR A 151 19.36 -20.08 -6.30
C TYR A 151 18.98 -18.82 -5.50
N ALA A 152 18.20 -17.90 -6.06
CA ALA A 152 17.81 -16.67 -5.40
C ALA A 152 16.52 -16.11 -6.01
N SER A 153 15.58 -15.70 -5.17
CA SER A 153 14.39 -14.97 -5.57
C SER A 153 14.40 -13.58 -4.93
N GLY A 154 13.79 -12.60 -5.57
CA GLY A 154 13.93 -11.22 -5.12
C GLY A 154 13.04 -10.23 -5.83
N THR A 155 13.16 -8.97 -5.40
CA THR A 155 12.48 -7.83 -6.01
C THR A 155 13.45 -6.68 -6.13
N LEU A 156 13.51 -6.09 -7.32
CA LEU A 156 14.13 -4.80 -7.59
C LEU A 156 13.03 -3.75 -7.67
N ASN A 157 13.15 -2.66 -6.93
CA ASN A 157 12.23 -1.52 -6.96
C ASN A 157 13.03 -0.27 -7.28
N VAL A 158 12.51 0.57 -8.17
CA VAL A 158 13.06 1.87 -8.53
C VAL A 158 11.92 2.86 -8.43
N ASN A 159 12.05 3.91 -7.61
CA ASN A 159 11.03 4.92 -7.43
C ASN A 159 11.66 6.31 -7.63
N SER A 160 11.06 7.14 -8.47
CA SER A 160 11.37 8.56 -8.61
C SER A 160 10.31 9.37 -7.88
N ALA A 161 10.74 10.14 -6.90
CA ALA A 161 9.92 11.16 -6.27
C ALA A 161 9.75 12.37 -7.20
N ALA A 162 8.74 13.18 -6.89
CA ALA A 162 8.39 14.41 -7.59
C ALA A 162 9.57 15.39 -7.68
N ASP A 163 10.34 15.53 -6.60
CA ASP A 163 11.55 16.37 -6.53
C ASP A 163 12.69 15.91 -7.45
N GLY A 164 12.62 14.70 -8.00
CA GLY A 164 13.63 14.07 -8.84
C GLY A 164 14.57 13.12 -8.08
N TYR A 165 14.31 12.86 -6.80
CA TYR A 165 15.06 11.86 -6.05
C TYR A 165 14.70 10.45 -6.54
N ILE A 166 15.71 9.66 -6.92
CA ILE A 166 15.54 8.28 -7.35
C ILE A 166 16.04 7.36 -6.24
N ASN A 167 15.14 6.52 -5.72
CA ASN A 167 15.44 5.45 -4.78
C ASN A 167 15.40 4.10 -5.50
N THR A 168 16.50 3.36 -5.44
CA THR A 168 16.58 2.00 -5.94
C THR A 168 16.83 1.04 -4.77
N ASN A 169 15.95 0.06 -4.60
CA ASN A 169 16.06 -0.98 -3.58
C ASN A 169 16.05 -2.37 -4.23
N LEU A 170 17.07 -3.18 -3.95
CA LEU A 170 17.16 -4.57 -4.37
C LEU A 170 17.11 -5.47 -3.14
N THR A 171 16.15 -6.39 -3.11
CA THR A 171 16.07 -7.43 -2.09
C THR A 171 16.15 -8.79 -2.75
N ALA A 172 17.08 -9.64 -2.32
CA ALA A 172 17.24 -11.00 -2.81
C ALA A 172 17.36 -11.95 -1.61
N ASN A 173 16.64 -13.07 -1.69
CA ASN A 173 16.60 -14.13 -0.70
C ASN A 173 16.99 -15.44 -1.37
N GLY A 174 17.81 -16.23 -0.68
CA GLY A 174 18.21 -17.55 -1.09
C GLY A 174 18.68 -18.33 0.13
N SER A 175 18.71 -19.66 0.02
CA SER A 175 19.19 -20.55 1.06
C SER A 175 20.29 -21.45 0.51
N VAL A 176 21.26 -21.78 1.36
CA VAL A 176 22.32 -22.74 1.08
C VAL A 176 22.38 -23.73 2.24
N GLY A 177 22.29 -25.00 1.93
CA GLY A 177 22.49 -26.09 2.88
C GLY A 177 23.72 -26.90 2.51
N TRP A 178 24.38 -27.41 3.54
CA TRP A 178 25.57 -28.24 3.39
C TRP A 178 25.41 -29.48 4.28
N GLN A 179 25.74 -30.65 3.72
CA GLN A 179 25.79 -31.92 4.45
C GLN A 179 27.02 -32.72 4.00
N GLY A 180 28.02 -32.85 4.89
CA GLY A 180 29.25 -33.58 4.59
C GLY A 180 30.06 -32.92 3.48
N LYS A 181 30.16 -33.58 2.30
CA LYS A 181 30.80 -33.04 1.09
C LYS A 181 29.83 -32.39 0.10
N ASN A 182 28.52 -32.45 0.36
CA ASN A 182 27.50 -31.97 -0.56
C ASN A 182 27.02 -30.58 -0.17
N ILE A 183 26.87 -29.70 -1.17
CA ILE A 183 26.33 -28.33 -1.04
C ILE A 183 25.11 -28.23 -1.95
N ALA A 184 24.01 -27.72 -1.43
CA ALA A 184 22.80 -27.44 -2.18
C ALA A 184 22.36 -25.99 -1.94
N ALA A 185 21.87 -25.32 -2.97
CA ALA A 185 21.36 -23.96 -2.90
C ALA A 185 19.96 -23.88 -3.53
N ALA A 186 19.09 -23.04 -2.98
CA ALA A 186 17.72 -22.86 -3.45
C ALA A 186 17.25 -21.40 -3.30
N GLY A 187 16.41 -20.92 -4.23
CA GLY A 187 15.82 -19.58 -4.20
C GLY A 187 14.68 -19.36 -3.18
N GLY A 188 14.33 -20.38 -2.39
CA GLY A 188 13.30 -20.34 -1.34
C GLY A 188 13.74 -21.06 -0.06
N PRO A 189 12.91 -21.10 1.01
CA PRO A 189 13.25 -21.82 2.23
C PRO A 189 13.51 -23.29 1.93
N MET A 190 14.67 -23.78 2.36
CA MET A 190 15.10 -25.16 2.14
C MET A 190 14.14 -26.08 2.91
N ALA A 191 13.31 -26.84 2.19
CA ALA A 191 12.50 -27.86 2.82
C ALA A 191 13.44 -28.94 3.37
N THR A 192 13.55 -29.02 4.70
CA THR A 192 14.16 -30.15 5.40
C THR A 192 13.38 -31.40 5.01
N LEU A 193 13.98 -32.25 4.18
CA LEU A 193 13.53 -33.62 3.98
C LEU A 193 13.93 -34.40 5.23
N GLY A 194 12.94 -34.77 6.04
CA GLY A 194 13.07 -35.73 7.13
C GLY A 194 12.99 -37.16 6.63
#